data_AF-A0A369Q2G7-F1
#
_entry.id   AF-A0A369Q2G7-F1
#
_cell.length_a   1.000
_cell.length_b   1.000
_cell.length_c   1.000
_cell.angle_alpha   90.00
_cell.angle_beta   90.00
_cell.angle_gamma   90.00
#
_symmetry.space_group_name_H-M   'P 1'
#
loop_
_entity.id
_entity.type
_entity.pdbx_description
1 polymer ?
#
loop_
_entity_poly.entity_id
_entity_poly.type
_entity_poly.pdbx_seq_one_letter_code
_entity_poly.pdbx_strand_id
1 'polypeptide(L)'
;MFKVMEKEELETPSMELIKEKLKRVRESSDKPRKTSKEVNYPAIKNAENALKKLIEKFPKHESLDEIYLKVTTINSLYSTNIYDTYKIAYHIFKKVNEDGKIDLRLKEGDPNLIKQIASGHGISSQEKKEKFLFLCN
;
A
#
# COMPACT_ATOMS: atom_id res chain seq x y z
N MET A 1 -58.25 27.07 -0.41
CA MET A 1 -57.21 27.88 0.26
C MET A 1 -56.08 26.95 0.64
N PHE A 2 -55.05 26.83 -0.21
CA PHE A 2 -53.93 25.90 -0.03
C PHE A 2 -52.97 26.47 1.03
N LYS A 3 -52.68 25.69 2.07
CA LYS A 3 -51.73 26.06 3.13
C LYS A 3 -50.35 25.51 2.76
N VAL A 4 -49.41 26.42 2.50
CA VAL A 4 -48.01 26.13 2.20
C VAL A 4 -47.34 25.49 3.42
N MET A 5 -46.61 24.40 3.20
CA MET A 5 -45.75 23.76 4.20
C MET A 5 -44.45 24.56 4.29
N GLU A 6 -44.17 25.15 5.45
CA GLU A 6 -42.84 25.68 5.77
C GLU A 6 -41.97 24.59 6.37
N LYS A 7 -40.69 24.66 6.00
CA LYS A 7 -39.69 23.60 6.00
C LYS A 7 -39.16 23.32 7.41
N GLU A 8 -38.89 22.05 7.69
CA GLU A 8 -38.13 21.58 8.86
C GLU A 8 -36.77 22.28 8.94
N GLU A 9 -36.54 23.02 10.02
CA GLU A 9 -35.21 23.45 10.43
C GLU A 9 -34.46 22.23 10.95
N LEU A 10 -33.50 21.77 10.16
CA LEU A 10 -32.56 20.72 10.52
C LEU A 10 -31.65 21.27 11.63
N GLU A 11 -31.99 20.99 12.90
CA GLU A 11 -31.17 21.37 14.06
C GLU A 11 -29.75 20.83 13.89
N THR A 12 -28.83 21.72 13.50
CA THR A 12 -27.41 21.40 13.42
C THR A 12 -26.93 21.06 14.83
N PRO A 13 -26.24 19.92 15.04
CA PRO A 13 -25.81 19.52 16.37
C PRO A 13 -25.02 20.65 17.02
N SER A 14 -25.50 21.08 18.21
CA SER A 14 -24.96 22.21 18.96
C SER A 14 -23.43 22.19 18.94
N MET A 15 -22.83 23.33 18.60
CA MET A 15 -21.38 23.53 18.53
C MET A 15 -20.65 23.06 19.79
N GLU A 16 -21.35 22.96 20.92
CA GLU A 16 -20.83 22.35 22.14
C GLU A 16 -20.55 20.85 22.00
N LEU A 17 -21.43 20.09 21.35
CA LEU A 17 -21.26 18.66 21.12
C LEU A 17 -20.04 18.37 20.23
N ILE A 18 -19.77 19.28 19.29
CA ILE A 18 -18.59 19.22 18.41
C ILE A 18 -17.32 19.53 19.21
N LYS A 19 -17.34 20.58 20.05
CA LYS A 19 -16.20 20.94 20.93
C LYS A 19 -15.90 19.83 21.95
N GLU A 20 -16.94 19.23 22.51
CA GLU A 20 -16.89 18.11 23.45
C GLU A 20 -16.24 16.87 22.79
N LYS A 21 -16.65 16.51 21.57
CA LYS A 21 -16.02 15.43 20.79
C LYS A 21 -14.55 15.71 20.48
N LEU A 22 -14.21 16.93 20.06
CA LEU A 22 -12.83 17.32 19.76
C LEU A 22 -11.93 17.29 21.00
N LYS A 23 -12.48 17.68 22.16
CA LYS A 23 -11.78 17.61 23.45
C LYS A 23 -11.50 16.16 23.84
N ARG A 24 -12.50 15.27 23.71
CA ARG A 24 -12.30 13.82 23.96
C ARG A 24 -11.30 13.17 23.02
N VAL A 25 -11.21 13.61 21.76
CA VAL A 25 -10.19 13.12 20.80
C VAL A 25 -8.78 13.61 21.16
N ARG A 26 -8.65 14.82 21.71
CA ARG A 26 -7.35 15.32 22.22
C ARG A 26 -6.95 14.69 23.55
N GLU A 27 -7.91 14.41 24.41
CA GLU A 27 -7.70 13.85 25.76
C GLU A 27 -7.64 12.32 25.75
N SER A 28 -8.22 11.67 24.72
CA SER A 28 -7.95 10.26 24.43
C SER A 28 -6.48 10.15 24.08
N SER A 29 -5.71 9.71 25.07
CA SER A 29 -4.31 9.37 24.97
C SER A 29 -4.11 8.16 24.07
N ASP A 30 -4.49 8.24 22.80
CA ASP A 30 -3.79 7.54 21.74
C ASP A 30 -2.41 8.19 21.67
N LYS A 31 -1.57 7.87 22.67
CA LYS A 31 -0.13 8.08 22.53
C LYS A 31 0.19 7.39 21.21
N PRO A 32 0.70 8.10 20.18
CA PRO A 32 1.18 7.41 19.00
C PRO A 32 2.07 6.30 19.51
N ARG A 33 1.75 5.06 19.11
CA ARG A 33 2.52 3.86 19.47
C ARG A 33 3.99 4.27 19.42
N LYS A 34 4.74 4.18 20.53
CA LYS A 34 6.15 4.63 20.55
C LYS A 34 6.88 3.95 19.40
N THR A 35 6.99 4.62 18.26
CA THR A 35 7.79 4.14 17.14
C THR A 35 9.19 4.56 17.52
N SER A 36 9.97 3.61 18.00
CA SER A 36 11.38 3.78 18.34
C SER A 36 12.27 4.03 17.11
N LYS A 37 11.78 4.72 16.08
CA LYS A 37 12.50 4.98 14.84
C LYS A 37 12.25 6.41 14.42
N GLU A 38 13.17 7.29 14.79
CA GLU A 38 13.41 8.52 14.05
C GLU A 38 13.55 8.16 12.57
N VAL A 39 12.81 8.84 11.70
CA VAL A 39 12.81 8.54 10.26
C VAL A 39 14.19 8.89 9.72
N ASN A 40 14.96 7.90 9.26
CA ASN A 40 16.26 8.11 8.64
C ASN A 40 16.07 8.62 7.19
N TYR A 41 15.78 9.93 7.07
CA TYR A 41 15.60 10.60 5.78
C TYR A 41 16.78 10.40 4.80
N PRO A 42 18.06 10.47 5.24
CA PRO A 42 19.19 10.15 4.36
C PRO A 42 19.14 8.74 3.77
N ALA A 43 18.80 7.73 4.57
CA ALA A 43 18.69 6.35 4.09
C ALA A 43 17.56 6.18 3.06
N ILE A 44 16.41 6.81 3.29
CA ILE A 44 15.29 6.80 2.33
C ILE A 44 15.70 7.44 1.01
N LYS A 45 16.32 8.62 1.05
CA LYS A 45 16.79 9.33 -0.14
C LYS A 45 17.82 8.50 -0.93
N ASN A 46 18.74 7.83 -0.23
CA ASN A 46 19.72 6.96 -0.87
C ASN A 46 19.08 5.71 -1.50
N ALA A 47 18.06 5.13 -0.84
CA ALA A 47 17.30 4.02 -1.39
C ALA A 47 16.57 4.41 -2.69
N GLU A 48 15.91 5.57 -2.72
CA GLU A 48 15.26 6.09 -3.92
C GLU A 48 16.25 6.31 -5.06
N ASN A 49 17.41 6.91 -4.76
CA ASN A 49 18.46 7.12 -5.76
C ASN A 49 19.04 5.81 -6.30
N ALA A 50 19.25 4.82 -5.43
CA ALA A 50 19.74 3.50 -5.83
C ALA A 50 18.72 2.78 -6.72
N LEU A 51 17.44 2.81 -6.33
CA LEU A 51 16.36 2.20 -7.12
C LEU A 51 16.21 2.89 -8.48
N LYS A 52 16.27 4.23 -8.53
CA LYS A 52 16.22 4.99 -9.79
C LYS A 52 17.34 4.55 -10.74
N LYS A 53 18.59 4.49 -10.26
CA LYS A 53 19.74 4.02 -11.05
C LYS A 53 19.55 2.60 -11.56
N LEU A 54 18.98 1.72 -10.74
CA LEU A 54 18.72 0.33 -11.11
C LEU A 54 17.68 0.23 -12.25
N ILE A 55 16.59 1.00 -12.15
CA ILE A 55 15.54 1.03 -13.16
C ILE A 55 16.05 1.64 -14.48
N GLU A 56 16.85 2.70 -14.41
CA GLU A 56 17.48 3.31 -15.59
C GLU A 56 18.47 2.36 -16.27
N LYS A 57 19.17 1.52 -15.50
CA LYS A 57 20.12 0.53 -16.02
C LYS A 57 19.43 -0.62 -16.74
N PHE A 58 18.26 -1.04 -16.25
CA PHE A 58 17.46 -2.14 -16.79
C PHE A 58 16.04 -1.64 -17.13
N PRO A 59 15.86 -0.89 -18.23
CA PRO A 59 14.58 -0.24 -18.52
C PRO A 59 13.49 -1.21 -19.00
N LYS A 60 13.89 -2.38 -19.51
CA LYS A 60 12.99 -3.42 -20.02
C LYS A 60 12.72 -4.50 -18.98
N HIS A 61 11.72 -5.34 -19.26
CA HIS A 61 11.32 -6.46 -18.40
C HIS A 61 11.42 -7.81 -19.14
N GLU A 62 12.35 -7.95 -20.07
CA GLU A 62 12.51 -9.13 -20.92
C GLU A 62 13.36 -10.24 -20.27
N SER A 63 14.15 -9.93 -19.23
CA SER A 63 15.07 -10.89 -18.61
C SER A 63 14.68 -11.22 -17.17
N LEU A 64 14.66 -12.51 -16.83
CA LEU A 64 14.24 -12.98 -15.50
C LEU A 64 15.22 -12.55 -14.39
N ASP A 65 16.52 -12.57 -14.67
CA ASP A 65 17.56 -12.14 -13.73
C ASP A 65 17.48 -10.63 -13.42
N GLU A 66 17.23 -9.79 -14.43
CA GLU A 66 17.01 -8.36 -14.26
C GLU A 66 15.75 -8.07 -13.43
N ILE A 67 14.65 -8.80 -13.69
CA ILE A 67 13.44 -8.70 -12.87
C ILE A 67 13.72 -9.15 -11.43
N TYR A 68 14.43 -10.26 -11.26
CA TYR A 68 14.76 -10.80 -9.95
C TYR A 68 15.63 -9.82 -9.14
N LEU A 69 16.58 -9.16 -9.79
CA LEU A 69 17.40 -8.12 -9.16
C LEU A 69 16.56 -6.92 -8.71
N LYS A 70 15.59 -6.48 -9.52
CA LYS A 70 14.65 -5.41 -9.13
C LYS A 70 13.80 -5.82 -7.92
N VAL A 71 13.22 -7.02 -7.95
CA VAL A 71 12.35 -7.53 -6.87
C VAL A 71 13.11 -7.66 -5.56
N THR A 72 14.30 -8.26 -5.59
CA THR A 72 15.14 -8.43 -4.39
C THR A 72 15.57 -7.07 -3.83
N THR A 73 16.00 -6.14 -4.69
CA THR A 73 16.40 -4.80 -4.27
C THR A 73 15.25 -4.05 -3.61
N ILE A 74 14.04 -4.06 -4.20
CA ILE A 74 12.86 -3.40 -3.62
C ILE A 74 12.51 -4.04 -2.26
N ASN A 75 12.53 -5.36 -2.18
CA ASN A 75 12.25 -6.08 -0.92
C ASN A 75 13.26 -5.71 0.17
N SER A 76 14.54 -5.59 -0.17
CA SER A 76 15.60 -5.20 0.77
C SER A 76 15.52 -3.73 1.19
N LEU A 77 15.27 -2.81 0.25
CA LEU A 77 15.25 -1.37 0.54
C LEU A 77 14.00 -0.94 1.33
N TYR A 78 12.84 -1.53 1.03
CA TYR A 78 11.57 -1.15 1.64
C TYR A 78 11.06 -2.16 2.67
N SER A 79 11.80 -3.25 2.91
CA SER A 79 11.41 -4.30 3.87
C SER A 79 9.97 -4.77 3.64
N THR A 80 9.59 -5.01 2.37
CA THR A 80 8.21 -5.34 1.99
C THR A 80 7.76 -6.72 2.48
N ASN A 81 8.65 -7.50 3.10
CA ASN A 81 8.42 -8.83 3.66
C ASN A 81 7.95 -9.86 2.62
N ILE A 82 8.44 -9.74 1.39
CA ILE A 82 8.27 -10.77 0.37
C ILE A 82 9.28 -11.88 0.66
N TYR A 83 8.80 -13.02 1.18
CA TYR A 83 9.66 -14.14 1.55
C TYR A 83 10.22 -14.88 0.33
N ASP A 84 9.38 -15.12 -0.68
CA ASP A 84 9.77 -15.82 -1.90
C ASP A 84 9.90 -14.82 -3.06
N THR A 85 11.04 -14.12 -3.05
CA THR A 85 11.37 -13.11 -4.07
C THR A 85 11.53 -13.72 -5.46
N TYR A 86 12.01 -14.97 -5.55
CA TYR A 86 12.19 -15.64 -6.84
C TYR A 86 10.85 -16.00 -7.48
N LYS A 87 9.92 -16.56 -6.71
CA LYS A 87 8.56 -16.87 -7.20
C LYS A 87 7.85 -15.61 -7.70
N ILE A 88 7.99 -14.48 -7.00
CA ILE A 88 7.44 -13.20 -7.45
C ILE A 88 8.08 -12.74 -8.75
N ALA A 89 9.41 -12.79 -8.85
CA ALA A 89 10.12 -12.40 -10.07
C ALA A 89 9.69 -13.27 -11.27
N TYR A 90 9.59 -14.59 -11.07
CA TYR A 90 9.13 -15.51 -12.09
C TYR A 90 7.68 -15.25 -12.52
N HIS A 91 6.79 -14.95 -11.57
CA HIS A 91 5.42 -14.57 -11.85
C HIS A 91 5.32 -13.30 -12.71
N ILE A 92 6.09 -12.26 -12.34
CA ILE A 92 6.17 -11.01 -13.13
C ILE A 92 6.69 -11.30 -14.53
N PHE A 93 7.78 -12.06 -14.64
CA PHE A 93 8.36 -12.45 -15.94
C PHE A 93 7.35 -13.18 -16.83
N LYS A 94 6.60 -14.14 -16.27
CA LYS A 94 5.54 -14.83 -17.01
C LYS A 94 4.47 -13.85 -17.49
N LYS A 95 4.04 -12.91 -16.64
CA LYS A 95 3.03 -11.90 -17.01
C LYS A 95 3.51 -10.94 -18.09
N VAL A 96 4.77 -10.52 -18.02
CA VAL A 96 5.40 -9.69 -19.07
C VAL A 96 5.34 -10.40 -20.42
N ASN A 97 5.73 -11.68 -20.45
CA ASN A 97 5.74 -12.49 -21.66
C ASN A 97 4.32 -12.79 -22.20
N GLU A 98 3.32 -12.95 -21.32
CA GLU A 98 1.92 -13.16 -21.71
C GLU A 98 1.28 -11.89 -22.33
N ASP A 99 1.54 -10.70 -21.78
CA ASP A 99 0.95 -9.45 -22.25
C ASP A 99 1.67 -8.89 -23.50
N GLY A 100 3.00 -9.01 -23.57
CA GLY A 100 3.82 -8.54 -24.69
C GLY A 100 3.85 -7.02 -24.90
N LYS A 101 3.07 -6.25 -24.13
CA LYS A 101 2.97 -4.78 -24.20
C LYS A 101 3.15 -4.08 -22.84
N ILE A 102 3.71 -4.79 -21.87
CA ILE A 102 3.82 -4.30 -20.49
C ILE A 102 4.61 -2.99 -20.39
N ASP A 103 5.70 -2.85 -21.14
CA ASP A 103 6.55 -1.67 -21.10
C ASP A 103 5.83 -0.41 -21.63
N LEU A 104 4.96 -0.58 -22.64
CA LEU A 104 4.13 0.49 -23.15
C LEU A 104 3.08 0.91 -22.11
N ARG A 105 2.39 -0.06 -21.52
CA ARG A 105 1.36 0.17 -20.50
C ARG A 105 1.94 0.80 -19.23
N LEU A 106 3.17 0.42 -18.85
CA LEU A 106 3.91 1.08 -17.75
C LEU A 106 4.22 2.53 -18.07
N LYS A 107 4.63 2.84 -19.31
CA LYS A 107 4.92 4.21 -19.76
C LYS A 107 3.66 5.08 -19.81
N GLU A 108 2.52 4.49 -20.18
CA GLU A 108 1.21 5.14 -20.19
C GLU A 108 0.61 5.30 -18.78
N GLY A 109 1.19 4.64 -17.78
CA GLY A 109 0.74 4.70 -16.39
C GLY A 109 -0.57 3.94 -16.15
N ASP A 110 -0.81 2.83 -16.86
CA ASP A 110 -2.04 2.04 -16.73
C ASP A 110 -2.21 1.47 -15.31
N PRO A 111 -3.19 1.95 -14.52
CA PRO A 111 -3.39 1.50 -13.14
C PRO A 111 -3.93 0.07 -13.04
N ASN A 112 -4.56 -0.44 -14.11
CA ASN A 112 -5.09 -1.81 -14.13
C ASN A 112 -3.97 -2.85 -14.31
N LEU A 113 -2.86 -2.45 -14.94
CA LEU A 113 -1.71 -3.33 -15.11
C LEU A 113 -1.17 -3.81 -13.75
N ILE A 114 -1.08 -2.91 -12.76
CA ILE A 114 -0.63 -3.25 -11.41
C ILE A 114 -1.51 -4.34 -10.80
N LYS A 115 -2.84 -4.22 -10.93
CA LYS A 115 -3.80 -5.23 -10.44
C LYS A 115 -3.62 -6.57 -11.14
N GLN A 116 -3.37 -6.57 -12.44
CA GLN A 116 -3.14 -7.79 -13.21
C GLN A 116 -1.85 -8.50 -12.78
N ILE A 117 -0.76 -7.77 -12.59
CA ILE A 117 0.51 -8.32 -12.09
C ILE A 117 0.34 -8.86 -10.66
N ALA A 118 -0.37 -8.12 -9.80
CA ALA A 118 -0.66 -8.52 -8.42
C ALA A 118 -1.68 -9.67 -8.31
N SER A 119 -2.30 -10.10 -9.41
CA SER A 119 -3.22 -11.23 -9.39
C SER A 119 -2.48 -12.54 -9.72
N GLY A 120 -2.97 -13.67 -9.21
CA GLY A 120 -2.52 -14.99 -9.65
C GLY A 120 -1.13 -15.44 -9.14
N HIS A 121 -0.48 -14.70 -8.26
CA HIS A 121 0.81 -15.10 -7.66
C HIS A 121 0.66 -16.11 -6.50
N GLY A 122 -0.57 -16.39 -6.05
CA GLY A 122 -0.86 -17.37 -4.99
C GLY A 122 -0.21 -17.04 -3.64
N ILE A 123 0.04 -15.75 -3.38
CA ILE A 123 0.48 -15.27 -2.06
C ILE A 123 -0.76 -14.71 -1.39
N SER A 124 -1.27 -15.42 -0.39
CA SER A 124 -2.31 -14.89 0.48
C SER A 124 -1.72 -13.76 1.31
N SER A 125 -2.33 -12.57 1.27
CA SER A 125 -2.15 -11.63 2.38
C SER A 125 -2.55 -12.37 3.64
N GLN A 126 -1.72 -12.36 4.68
CA GLN A 126 -2.17 -12.86 5.98
C GLN A 126 -3.33 -11.96 6.43
N GLU A 127 -4.57 -12.37 6.16
CA GLU A 127 -5.68 -11.93 6.99
C GLU A 127 -5.26 -12.23 8.43
N LYS A 128 -5.29 -11.21 9.29
CA LYS A 128 -5.12 -11.39 10.73
C LYS A 128 -6.04 -12.54 11.14
N LYS A 129 -5.47 -13.70 11.42
CA LYS A 129 -6.16 -14.68 12.25
C LYS A 129 -6.25 -14.03 13.62
N GLU A 130 -7.33 -13.30 13.89
CA GLU A 130 -7.84 -13.17 15.25
C GLU A 130 -8.18 -14.59 15.72
N LYS A 131 -7.14 -15.32 16.16
CA LYS A 131 -7.35 -16.47 17.02
C LYS A 131 -7.59 -15.89 18.41
N PHE A 132 -8.85 -15.67 18.71
CA PHE A 132 -9.40 -15.98 20.02
C PHE A 132 -8.71 -17.25 20.53
N LEU A 133 -7.75 -17.09 21.44
CA LEU A 133 -7.30 -18.16 22.31
C LEU A 133 -8.08 -18.00 23.63
N PHE A 134 -9.39 -18.15 23.55
CA PHE A 134 -10.16 -18.67 24.68
C PHE A 134 -10.16 -20.19 24.53
N LEU A 135 -10.02 -20.87 25.68
CA LEU A 135 -10.04 -22.32 25.92
C LEU A 135 -8.67 -23.02 25.87
N CYS A 136 -7.97 -23.02 27.01
CA CYS A 136 -7.83 -24.21 27.90
C CYS A 136 -6.64 -24.01 28.87
N ASN A 137 -6.96 -23.69 30.13
CA ASN A 137 -6.48 -24.36 31.36
C ASN A 137 -7.27 -23.82 32.55
#